data_AF-A0A7X9ZLK7-F1
#
_entry.id   AF-A0A7X9ZLK7-F1
#
_cell.length_a   1.000
_cell.length_b   1.000
_cell.length_c   1.000
_cell.angle_alpha   90.00
_cell.angle_beta   90.00
_cell.angle_gamma   90.00
#
_symmetry.space_group_name_H-M   'P 1'
#
loop_
_entity.id
_entity.type
_entity.pdbx_description
1 polymer ?
#
loop_
_entity_poly.entity_id
_entity_poly.type
_entity_poly.pdbx_seq_one_letter_code
_entity_poly.pdbx_strand_id
1 'polypeptide(L)'
;MTMGWFGNLFGGGTPEEKAVRAALKAAEKDAAALALFVRASGRDPEHASKAARKDAAHSLMLRSDARAIDAFRAIAADFPDDEADCLNQIGVCHHIAKDYGAAIENYEAAKRLGFDDSTLEENLAEARSQLARR
;
A
#
# COMPACT_ATOMS: atom_id res chain seq x y z
N MET A 1 -44.52 -11.78 21.14
CA MET A 1 -44.02 -12.05 19.78
C MET A 1 -43.23 -10.85 19.29
N THR A 2 -41.98 -11.05 18.91
CA THR A 2 -41.09 -10.04 18.33
C THR A 2 -41.12 -10.09 16.80
N MET A 3 -40.91 -8.91 16.21
CA MET A 3 -40.46 -8.60 14.86
C MET A 3 -41.49 -8.48 13.74
N GLY A 4 -41.48 -7.27 13.17
CA GLY A 4 -41.85 -7.00 11.78
C GLY A 4 -41.74 -5.51 11.48
N TRP A 5 -40.57 -5.05 11.02
CA TRP A 5 -40.52 -3.84 10.18
C TRP A 5 -39.33 -3.92 9.20
N PHE A 6 -39.58 -4.53 8.05
CA PHE A 6 -38.78 -4.23 6.86
C PHE A 6 -39.09 -2.78 6.47
N GLY A 7 -38.09 -1.92 6.56
CA GLY A 7 -38.12 -0.55 6.03
C GLY A 7 -36.90 -0.33 5.16
N ASN A 8 -37.04 -0.56 3.86
CA ASN A 8 -36.03 -0.22 2.87
C ASN A 8 -36.76 0.45 1.70
N LEU A 9 -36.85 1.79 1.68
CA LEU A 9 -37.28 2.55 0.50
C LEU A 9 -37.02 4.06 0.59
N PHE A 10 -35.76 4.50 0.75
CA PHE A 10 -35.18 5.70 0.12
C PHE A 10 -33.68 5.70 0.41
N GLY A 11 -32.88 5.87 -0.64
CA GLY A 11 -31.43 5.65 -0.65
C GLY A 11 -30.69 6.53 0.35
N GLY A 12 -30.16 5.90 1.40
CA GLY A 12 -29.18 6.50 2.29
C GLY A 12 -29.48 6.17 3.73
N GLY A 13 -28.83 5.13 4.25
CA GLY A 13 -28.81 4.87 5.70
C GLY A 13 -28.43 6.13 6.48
N THR A 14 -28.76 6.15 7.77
CA THR A 14 -28.39 7.25 8.66
C THR A 14 -26.89 7.54 8.55
N PRO A 15 -26.42 8.75 8.88
CA PRO A 15 -24.99 9.07 8.86
C PRO A 15 -24.15 8.02 9.62
N GLU A 16 -24.72 7.48 10.69
CA GLU A 16 -24.14 6.41 11.51
C GLU A 16 -24.09 5.06 10.77
N GLU A 17 -25.17 4.63 10.10
CA GLU A 17 -25.18 3.41 9.29
C GLU A 17 -24.28 3.51 8.05
N LYS A 18 -24.16 4.70 7.46
CA LYS A 18 -23.21 4.97 6.37
C LYS A 18 -21.77 4.90 6.87
N ALA A 19 -21.49 5.46 8.05
CA ALA A 19 -20.18 5.39 8.69
C ALA A 19 -19.81 3.94 9.05
N VAL A 20 -20.74 3.17 9.62
CA VAL A 20 -20.56 1.74 9.92
C VAL A 20 -20.32 0.93 8.64
N ARG A 21 -21.08 1.18 7.57
CA ARG A 21 -20.86 0.51 6.27
C ARG A 21 -19.53 0.89 5.63
N ALA A 22 -19.12 2.15 5.75
CA ALA A 22 -17.81 2.61 5.27
C ALA A 22 -16.67 2.00 6.09
N ALA A 23 -16.81 1.93 7.42
CA ALA A 23 -15.87 1.29 8.33
C ALA A 23 -15.78 -0.22 8.08
N LEU A 24 -16.91 -0.90 7.85
CA LEU A 24 -16.94 -2.31 7.45
C LEU A 24 -16.25 -2.54 6.11
N LYS A 25 -16.50 -1.68 5.12
CA LYS A 25 -15.86 -1.78 3.79
C LYS A 25 -14.37 -1.45 3.82
N ALA A 26 -13.95 -0.55 4.71
CA ALA A 26 -12.54 -0.26 5.00
C ALA A 26 -11.89 -1.45 5.70
N ALA A 27 -12.53 -1.99 6.74
CA ALA A 27 -12.08 -3.19 7.45
C ALA A 27 -12.06 -4.43 6.55
N GLU A 28 -12.95 -4.55 5.57
CA GLU A 28 -12.96 -5.63 4.58
C GLU A 28 -11.83 -5.47 3.57
N LYS A 29 -11.57 -4.24 3.09
CA LYS A 29 -10.36 -3.94 2.32
C LYS A 29 -9.10 -4.20 3.13
N ASP A 30 -9.16 -3.96 4.43
CA ASP A 30 -8.07 -4.18 5.36
C ASP A 30 -7.80 -5.66 5.58
N ALA A 31 -8.86 -6.42 5.82
CA ALA A 31 -8.86 -7.86 5.88
C ALA A 31 -8.46 -8.48 4.54
N ALA A 32 -8.81 -7.90 3.39
CA ALA A 32 -8.44 -8.42 2.08
C ALA A 32 -6.94 -8.26 1.80
N ALA A 33 -6.35 -7.10 2.14
CA ALA A 33 -4.90 -6.93 1.97
C ALA A 33 -4.08 -7.63 3.06
N LEU A 34 -4.60 -7.71 4.29
CA LEU A 34 -4.04 -8.57 5.33
C LEU A 34 -4.19 -10.05 4.94
N ALA A 35 -5.29 -10.46 4.30
CA ALA A 35 -5.48 -11.82 3.80
C ALA A 35 -4.58 -12.11 2.60
N LEU A 36 -4.33 -11.15 1.71
CA LEU A 36 -3.33 -11.28 0.65
C LEU A 36 -1.93 -11.44 1.24
N PHE A 37 -1.59 -10.65 2.27
CA PHE A 37 -0.33 -10.75 3.00
C PHE A 37 -0.20 -12.09 3.75
N VAL A 38 -1.22 -12.47 4.52
CA VAL A 38 -1.30 -13.75 5.28
C VAL A 38 -1.26 -14.95 4.34
N ARG A 39 -1.98 -14.91 3.21
CA ARG A 39 -2.00 -15.97 2.18
C ARG A 39 -0.67 -16.06 1.44
N ALA A 40 -0.03 -14.93 1.17
CA ALA A 40 1.32 -14.92 0.61
C ALA A 40 2.37 -15.42 1.61
N SER A 41 2.13 -15.27 2.91
CA SER A 41 3.02 -15.73 4.00
C SER A 41 2.75 -17.17 4.48
N GLY A 42 1.73 -17.88 3.98
CA GLY A 42 1.35 -19.17 4.55
C GLY A 42 0.59 -20.14 3.62
N ARG A 43 1.34 -21.10 3.06
CA ARG A 43 0.90 -22.44 2.58
C ARG A 43 0.02 -22.57 1.33
N ASP A 44 -0.07 -21.57 0.45
CA ASP A 44 -0.60 -21.71 -0.91
C ASP A 44 0.55 -21.59 -1.94
N PRO A 45 1.03 -22.69 -2.55
CA PRO A 45 2.20 -22.69 -3.43
C PRO A 45 2.06 -21.79 -4.67
N GLU A 46 0.84 -21.50 -5.10
CA GLU A 46 0.55 -20.65 -6.28
C GLU A 46 0.44 -19.15 -5.90
N HIS A 47 0.13 -18.84 -4.63
CA HIS A 47 -0.07 -17.46 -4.13
C HIS A 47 1.04 -16.95 -3.19
N ALA A 48 2.03 -17.78 -2.85
CA ALA A 48 3.22 -17.40 -2.08
C ALA A 48 4.38 -16.86 -2.93
N SER A 49 4.19 -16.72 -4.25
CA SER A 49 5.27 -16.28 -5.14
C SER A 49 5.64 -14.82 -4.93
N LYS A 50 6.93 -14.49 -5.13
CA LYS A 50 7.43 -13.11 -5.12
C LYS A 50 6.60 -12.18 -6.00
N ALA A 51 6.23 -12.64 -7.20
CA ALA A 51 5.44 -11.87 -8.16
C ALA A 51 4.06 -11.50 -7.60
N ALA A 52 3.31 -12.47 -7.05
CA ALA A 52 2.00 -12.21 -6.46
C ALA A 52 2.06 -11.22 -5.29
N ARG A 53 3.15 -11.25 -4.50
CA ARG A 53 3.38 -10.28 -3.42
C ARG A 53 3.63 -8.87 -3.95
N LYS A 54 4.45 -8.73 -4.99
CA LYS A 54 4.68 -7.43 -5.64
C LYS A 54 3.39 -6.87 -6.24
N ASP A 55 2.60 -7.69 -6.93
CA ASP A 55 1.30 -7.28 -7.49
C ASP A 55 0.33 -6.79 -6.41
N ALA A 56 0.28 -7.49 -5.27
CA ALA A 56 -0.53 -7.08 -4.12
C ALA A 56 -0.02 -5.77 -3.51
N ALA A 57 1.29 -5.60 -3.35
CA ALA A 57 1.90 -4.37 -2.84
C ALA A 57 1.65 -3.18 -3.76
N HIS A 58 1.81 -3.35 -5.07
CA HIS A 58 1.47 -2.32 -6.07
C HIS A 58 -0.03 -1.99 -6.06
N SER A 59 -0.89 -2.98 -5.91
CA SER A 59 -2.34 -2.75 -5.78
C SER A 59 -2.70 -1.90 -4.56
N LEU A 60 -1.98 -2.06 -3.44
CA LEU A 60 -2.11 -1.21 -2.26
C LEU A 60 -1.58 0.20 -2.52
N MET A 61 -0.42 0.30 -3.17
CA MET A 61 0.21 1.58 -3.53
C MET A 61 -0.70 2.43 -4.43
N LEU A 62 -1.28 1.84 -5.48
CA LEU A 62 -2.20 2.52 -6.40
C LEU A 62 -3.46 3.03 -5.70
N ARG A 63 -3.82 2.41 -4.57
CA ARG A 63 -4.93 2.83 -3.70
C ARG A 63 -4.51 3.85 -2.64
N SER A 64 -3.24 4.28 -2.64
CA SER A 64 -2.64 5.13 -1.59
C SER A 64 -2.81 4.54 -0.19
N ASP A 65 -2.78 3.23 -0.09
CA ASP A 65 -2.96 2.50 1.16
C ASP A 65 -1.63 2.39 1.89
N ALA A 66 -1.56 2.86 3.15
CA ALA A 66 -0.31 2.92 3.91
C ALA A 66 0.37 1.55 4.09
N ARG A 67 -0.41 0.47 4.00
CA ARG A 67 0.09 -0.91 4.12
C ARG A 67 0.96 -1.35 2.94
N ALA A 68 0.98 -0.60 1.84
CA ALA A 68 1.90 -0.85 0.75
C ALA A 68 3.37 -0.85 1.23
N ILE A 69 3.70 0.06 2.16
CA ILE A 69 5.05 0.15 2.75
C ILE A 69 5.40 -1.13 3.50
N ASP A 70 4.51 -1.63 4.35
CA ASP A 70 4.73 -2.86 5.11
C ASP A 70 4.86 -4.08 4.18
N ALA A 71 4.08 -4.11 3.09
CA ALA A 71 4.16 -5.15 2.09
C ALA A 71 5.53 -5.15 1.38
N PHE A 72 6.03 -4.00 0.93
CA PHE A 72 7.35 -3.90 0.31
C PHE A 72 8.49 -4.22 1.28
N ARG A 73 8.38 -3.84 2.56
CA ARG A 73 9.36 -4.22 3.60
C ARG A 73 9.43 -5.73 3.81
N ALA A 74 8.28 -6.39 3.86
CA ALA A 74 8.24 -7.85 3.97
C ALA A 74 8.79 -8.56 2.73
N ILE A 75 8.57 -8.01 1.54
CA ILE A 75 9.18 -8.53 0.29
C ILE A 75 10.70 -8.40 0.37
N ALA A 76 11.25 -7.25 0.76
CA ALA A 76 12.69 -7.07 0.90
C ALA A 76 13.30 -8.01 1.96
N ALA A 77 12.60 -8.27 3.06
CA ALA A 77 13.05 -9.19 4.10
C ALA A 77 13.13 -10.65 3.61
N ASP A 78 12.14 -11.10 2.84
CA ASP A 78 12.07 -12.47 2.32
C ASP A 78 12.87 -12.66 1.01
N PHE A 79 13.09 -11.56 0.26
CA PHE A 79 13.80 -11.54 -1.02
C PHE A 79 14.83 -10.38 -1.04
N PRO A 80 16.00 -10.54 -0.40
CA PRO A 80 17.00 -9.46 -0.29
C PRO A 80 17.51 -8.94 -1.64
N ASP A 81 17.53 -9.77 -2.68
CA ASP A 81 17.91 -9.35 -4.05
C ASP A 81 16.96 -8.28 -4.63
N ASP A 82 15.74 -8.15 -4.08
CA ASP A 82 14.76 -7.15 -4.48
C ASP A 82 14.75 -5.92 -3.55
N GLU A 83 15.66 -5.84 -2.57
CA GLU A 83 15.69 -4.74 -1.59
C GLU A 83 15.78 -3.36 -2.26
N ALA A 84 16.63 -3.22 -3.29
CA ALA A 84 16.80 -1.98 -4.03
C ALA A 84 15.51 -1.52 -4.73
N ASP A 85 14.79 -2.44 -5.37
CA ASP A 85 13.48 -2.17 -5.99
C ASP A 85 12.41 -1.85 -4.92
N CYS A 86 12.36 -2.61 -3.83
CA CYS A 86 11.41 -2.38 -2.75
C CYS A 86 11.62 -1.01 -2.10
N LEU A 87 12.87 -0.57 -1.88
CA LEU A 87 13.17 0.77 -1.37
C LEU A 87 12.69 1.86 -2.33
N ASN A 88 12.87 1.68 -3.65
CA ASN A 88 12.32 2.62 -4.62
C ASN A 88 10.78 2.71 -4.51
N GLN A 89 10.07 1.58 -4.42
CA GLN A 89 8.61 1.58 -4.28
C GLN A 89 8.12 2.16 -2.95
N ILE A 90 8.87 1.96 -1.85
CA ILE A 90 8.60 2.61 -0.56
C ILE A 90 8.78 4.13 -0.69
N GLY A 91 9.80 4.58 -1.42
CA GLY A 91 9.99 5.99 -1.79
C GLY A 91 8.78 6.56 -2.52
N VAL A 92 8.23 5.82 -3.50
CA VAL A 92 6.99 6.20 -4.21
C VAL A 92 5.80 6.29 -3.26
N CYS A 93 5.65 5.35 -2.33
CA CYS A 93 4.58 5.40 -1.33
C CYS A 93 4.65 6.66 -0.46
N HIS A 94 5.84 7.01 0.04
CA HIS A 94 6.06 8.23 0.80
C HIS A 94 5.84 9.48 -0.06
N HIS A 95 6.24 9.45 -1.33
CA HIS A 95 6.00 10.54 -2.27
C HIS A 95 4.49 10.80 -2.46
N ILE A 96 3.68 9.75 -2.67
CA ILE A 96 2.22 9.84 -2.75
C ILE A 96 1.62 10.42 -1.46
N ALA A 97 2.14 10.01 -0.30
CA ALA A 97 1.75 10.55 1.01
C ALA A 97 2.26 11.98 1.27
N LYS A 98 3.00 12.57 0.32
CA LYS A 98 3.69 13.86 0.44
C LYS A 98 4.68 13.91 1.61
N ASP A 99 5.18 12.77 2.06
CA ASP A 99 6.32 12.72 2.98
C ASP A 99 7.60 12.74 2.16
N TYR A 100 7.94 13.92 1.65
CA TYR A 100 9.07 14.07 0.74
C TYR A 100 10.42 13.77 1.39
N GLY A 101 10.55 13.96 2.71
CA GLY A 101 11.77 13.60 3.45
C GLY A 101 12.01 12.10 3.43
N ALA A 102 11.02 11.32 3.87
CA ALA A 102 11.11 9.86 3.83
C ALA A 102 11.22 9.31 2.40
N ALA A 103 10.57 9.96 1.42
CA ALA A 103 10.71 9.57 0.01
C ALA A 103 12.16 9.67 -0.47
N ILE A 104 12.83 10.80 -0.20
CA ILE A 104 14.24 11.04 -0.56
C ILE A 104 15.15 10.00 0.09
N GLU A 105 14.99 9.74 1.38
CA GLU A 105 15.80 8.75 2.11
C GLU A 105 15.75 7.36 1.47
N ASN A 106 14.55 6.92 1.07
CA ASN A 106 14.33 5.62 0.44
C ASN A 106 14.87 5.56 -1.00
N TYR A 107 14.65 6.60 -1.82
CA TYR A 107 15.22 6.66 -3.16
C TYR A 107 16.76 6.66 -3.13
N GLU A 108 17.37 7.41 -2.22
CA GLU A 108 18.82 7.41 -2.08
C GLU A 108 19.35 6.05 -1.57
N ALA A 109 18.59 5.37 -0.70
CA ALA A 109 18.93 4.01 -0.27
C ALA A 109 18.87 3.02 -1.44
N ALA A 110 17.81 3.05 -2.24
CA ALA A 110 17.68 2.25 -3.46
C ALA A 110 18.87 2.48 -4.42
N LYS A 111 19.22 3.75 -4.66
CA LYS A 111 20.36 4.13 -5.50
C LYS A 111 21.70 3.62 -4.95
N ARG A 112 21.92 3.68 -3.62
CA ARG A 112 23.13 3.12 -2.99
C ARG A 112 23.26 1.61 -3.16
N LEU A 113 22.14 0.91 -3.27
CA LEU A 113 22.09 -0.54 -3.57
C LEU A 113 22.16 -0.85 -5.08
N GLY A 114 22.35 0.16 -5.93
CA GLY A 114 22.51 -0.03 -7.37
C GLY A 114 21.20 -0.08 -8.15
N PHE A 115 20.08 0.38 -7.58
CA PHE A 115 18.87 0.61 -8.38
C PHE A 115 19.15 1.74 -9.38
N ASP A 116 19.12 1.40 -10.66
CA ASP A 116 19.39 2.31 -11.77
C ASP A 116 18.19 2.29 -12.74
N ASP A 117 17.25 3.19 -12.49
CA ASP A 117 16.06 3.42 -13.31
C ASP A 117 15.89 4.93 -13.48
N SER A 118 15.60 5.37 -14.71
CA SER A 118 15.41 6.80 -15.02
C SER A 118 14.31 7.45 -14.17
N THR A 119 13.29 6.68 -13.82
CA THR A 119 12.15 7.12 -13.01
C THR A 119 12.58 7.44 -11.57
N LEU A 120 13.60 6.77 -11.04
CA LEU A 120 14.11 7.06 -9.68
C LEU A 120 14.68 8.47 -9.61
N GLU A 121 15.51 8.87 -10.58
CA GLU A 121 16.13 10.19 -10.59
C GLU A 121 15.09 11.30 -10.74
N GLU A 122 14.08 11.11 -11.59
CA GLU A 122 12.95 12.03 -11.75
C GLU A 122 12.16 12.16 -10.45
N ASN A 123 11.81 11.04 -9.81
CA ASN A 123 11.09 11.02 -8.53
C ASN A 123 11.88 11.68 -7.40
N LEU A 124 13.18 11.44 -7.34
CA LEU A 124 14.07 12.03 -6.35
C LEU A 124 14.21 13.54 -6.55
N ALA A 125 14.35 14.01 -7.80
CA ALA A 125 14.40 15.43 -8.13
C ALA A 125 13.09 16.15 -7.77
N GLU A 126 11.94 15.54 -8.09
CA GLU A 126 10.63 16.10 -7.74
C GLU A 126 10.44 16.15 -6.22
N ALA A 127 10.78 15.07 -5.50
CA ALA A 127 10.67 15.05 -4.03
C ALA A 127 11.54 16.15 -3.38
N ARG A 128 12.77 16.35 -3.84
CA ARG A 128 13.66 17.43 -3.37
C ARG A 128 13.07 18.82 -3.65
N SER A 129 12.55 19.02 -4.85
CA SER A 129 11.90 20.26 -5.26
C SER A 129 10.69 20.59 -4.37
N GLN A 130 9.84 19.59 -4.09
CA GLN A 130 8.67 19.75 -3.23
C GLN A 130 9.05 19.98 -1.76
N LEU A 131 10.08 19.32 -1.25
CA LEU A 131 10.57 19.55 0.11
C LEU A 131 11.12 20.98 0.28
N ALA A 132 11.84 21.51 -0.71
CA ALA A 132 12.39 22.87 -0.68
C ALA A 132 11.32 23.98 -0.81
N ARG A 133 10.12 23.63 -1.28
CA ARG A 133 8.96 24.56 -1.42
C ARG A 133 8.07 24.61 -0.17
N ARG A 134 8.35 23.79 0.85
CA ARG A 134 7.64 23.78 2.14
C ARG A 134 8.22 24.80 3.10
#